data_AF-A0A505H3I1-F1
#
_entry.id   AF-A0A505H3I1-F1
#
_cell.length_a   1.000
_cell.length_b   1.000
_cell.length_c   1.000
_cell.angle_alpha   90.00
_cell.angle_beta   90.00
_cell.angle_gamma   90.00
#
_symmetry.space_group_name_H-M   'P 1'
#
loop_
_entity.id
_entity.type
_entity.pdbx_description
1 polymer ?
#
loop_
_entity_poly.entity_id
_entity_poly.type
_entity_poly.pdbx_seq_one_letter_code
_entity_poly.pdbx_strand_id
1 'polypeptide(L)'
;MKLGLAQINTTTDVAGNLEKVRDYAGRAAADGAEVVIFPEATMSAFGSGLAEIAERESAGWREALTLLAADTDTAIVVGEFAVSAGKVVNLLAVYAPDGTRSEYAKIHLYDAFGFKESDTVEAGEDPALVALGGEDVGIAICYDIRFPKLFAELSRRGARLAIVSASWGAGPGKVEQWELLARARAVDSNMFVVAVGQADPQVSGVAVPPKGPTGVGHSLVSDPFGHVIVALGGEEALEIVDLDLGLADEAAEALPVLANAKLGY
;
A
#
# COMPACT_ATOMS: atom_id res chain seq x y z
N MET A 1 -7.81 15.10 -5.97
CA MET A 1 -6.75 14.64 -5.05
C MET A 1 -5.70 13.97 -5.91
N LYS A 2 -4.49 14.57 -5.98
CA LYS A 2 -3.44 14.09 -6.86
C LYS A 2 -2.48 13.13 -6.15
N LEU A 3 -2.36 11.91 -6.67
CA LEU A 3 -1.60 10.81 -6.10
C LEU A 3 -0.48 10.38 -7.05
N GLY A 4 0.68 10.01 -6.49
CA GLY A 4 1.75 9.32 -7.19
C GLY A 4 1.80 7.85 -6.81
N LEU A 5 1.69 6.94 -7.79
CA LEU A 5 1.87 5.51 -7.62
C LEU A 5 3.34 5.16 -7.91
N ALA A 6 4.14 4.97 -6.85
CA ALA A 6 5.55 4.61 -6.97
C ALA A 6 5.72 3.09 -6.98
N GLN A 7 5.64 2.47 -8.15
CA GLN A 7 5.93 1.06 -8.34
C GLN A 7 7.45 0.87 -8.45
N ILE A 8 8.03 0.27 -7.41
CA ILE A 8 9.49 0.08 -7.30
C ILE A 8 9.84 -1.36 -6.93
N ASN A 9 11.08 -1.77 -7.17
CA ASN A 9 11.69 -2.93 -6.54
C ASN A 9 12.52 -2.50 -5.33
N THR A 10 12.41 -3.25 -4.24
CA THR A 10 13.29 -3.08 -3.08
C THR A 10 14.19 -4.28 -2.86
N THR A 11 15.33 -4.04 -2.22
CA THR A 11 16.32 -5.06 -1.84
C THR A 11 16.47 -5.09 -0.32
N THR A 12 17.45 -5.82 0.20
CA THR A 12 17.78 -5.77 1.64
C THR A 12 18.67 -4.58 2.02
N ASP A 13 19.10 -3.77 1.04
CA ASP A 13 19.86 -2.54 1.29
C ASP A 13 18.91 -1.38 1.61
N VAL A 14 18.74 -1.10 2.89
CA VAL A 14 17.83 -0.04 3.38
C VAL A 14 18.25 1.34 2.90
N ALA A 15 19.56 1.61 2.80
CA ALA A 15 20.04 2.90 2.32
C ALA A 15 19.72 3.08 0.82
N GLY A 16 19.96 2.05 0.01
CA GLY A 16 19.60 2.05 -1.41
C GLY A 16 18.09 2.17 -1.64
N ASN A 17 17.27 1.52 -0.81
CA ASN A 17 15.81 1.66 -0.87
C ASN A 17 15.38 3.09 -0.49
N LEU A 18 15.99 3.70 0.52
CA LEU A 18 15.69 5.08 0.93
C LEU A 18 16.03 6.08 -0.17
N GLU A 19 17.16 5.92 -0.86
CA GLU A 19 17.50 6.77 -2.01
C GLU A 19 16.48 6.64 -3.14
N LYS A 20 15.94 5.45 -3.36
CA LYS A 20 14.84 5.25 -4.32
C LYS A 20 13.57 5.96 -3.89
N VAL A 21 13.22 5.92 -2.60
CA VAL A 21 12.08 6.67 -2.05
C VAL A 21 12.29 8.17 -2.26
N ARG A 22 13.49 8.69 -2.01
CA ARG A 22 13.83 10.11 -2.26
C ARG A 22 13.65 10.51 -3.72
N ASP A 23 14.16 9.72 -4.66
CA ASP A 23 14.01 10.01 -6.10
C ASP A 23 12.54 10.07 -6.52
N TYR A 24 11.77 9.03 -6.17
CA TYR A 24 10.36 8.93 -6.59
C TYR A 24 9.48 9.97 -5.91
N ALA A 25 9.71 10.26 -4.62
CA ALA A 25 8.99 11.31 -3.91
C ALA A 25 9.30 12.70 -4.50
N GLY A 26 10.58 12.99 -4.79
CA GLY A 26 10.98 14.25 -5.41
C GLY A 26 10.37 14.44 -6.81
N ARG A 27 10.32 13.38 -7.62
CA ARG A 27 9.67 13.39 -8.94
C ARG A 27 8.15 13.58 -8.82
N ALA A 28 7.50 12.86 -7.91
CA ALA A 28 6.07 13.00 -7.68
C ALA A 28 5.68 14.42 -7.22
N ALA A 29 6.49 15.00 -6.31
CA ALA A 29 6.32 16.37 -5.84
C ALA A 29 6.51 17.39 -6.97
N ALA A 30 7.50 17.18 -7.86
CA ALA A 30 7.71 18.03 -9.03
C ALA A 30 6.52 18.02 -10.01
N ASP A 31 5.79 16.91 -10.08
CA ASP A 31 4.55 16.77 -10.86
C ASP A 31 3.29 17.19 -10.06
N GLY A 32 3.48 17.70 -8.85
CA GLY A 32 2.47 18.30 -7.98
C GLY A 32 1.57 17.28 -7.29
N ALA A 33 2.05 16.06 -7.04
CA ALA A 33 1.33 15.08 -6.23
C ALA A 33 1.20 15.57 -4.78
N GLU A 34 0.04 15.38 -4.18
CA GLU A 34 -0.22 15.68 -2.77
C GLU A 34 0.22 14.50 -1.88
N VAL A 35 0.15 13.28 -2.44
CA VAL A 35 0.54 12.03 -1.77
C VAL A 35 1.32 11.17 -2.75
N VAL A 36 2.44 10.58 -2.31
CA VAL A 36 3.15 9.53 -3.03
C VAL A 36 3.05 8.23 -2.25
N ILE A 37 2.69 7.15 -2.95
CA ILE A 37 2.37 5.85 -2.37
C ILE A 37 3.41 4.84 -2.85
N PHE A 38 4.09 4.23 -1.89
CA PHE A 38 5.07 3.18 -2.10
C PHE A 38 4.52 1.81 -1.68
N PRO A 39 5.12 0.72 -2.17
CA PRO A 39 4.65 -0.64 -1.89
C PRO A 39 4.89 -1.08 -0.43
N GLU A 40 4.31 -2.24 -0.08
CA GLU A 40 4.68 -3.00 1.13
C GLU A 40 6.18 -3.35 1.08
N ALA A 41 6.82 -3.50 2.24
CA ALA A 41 8.23 -3.90 2.33
C ALA A 41 9.19 -2.95 1.57
N THR A 42 8.87 -1.65 1.57
CA THR A 42 9.72 -0.64 0.94
C THR A 42 11.01 -0.43 1.72
N MET A 43 10.95 -0.45 3.05
CA MET A 43 12.15 -0.36 3.90
C MET A 43 13.21 -1.41 3.55
N SER A 44 12.78 -2.68 3.44
CA SER A 44 13.63 -3.81 3.08
C SER A 44 12.78 -4.89 2.44
N ALA A 45 13.30 -5.55 1.40
CA ALA A 45 12.67 -6.76 0.87
C ALA A 45 12.51 -7.83 1.96
N PHE A 46 11.44 -8.63 1.86
CA PHE A 46 11.25 -9.78 2.72
C PHE A 46 12.43 -10.75 2.61
N GLY A 47 12.88 -11.26 3.75
CA GLY A 47 14.05 -12.14 3.82
C GLY A 47 14.48 -12.43 5.25
N SER A 48 15.64 -13.09 5.39
CA SER A 48 16.26 -13.36 6.69
C SER A 48 16.78 -12.07 7.35
N GLY A 49 16.70 -11.98 8.67
CA GLY A 49 17.25 -10.86 9.44
C GLY A 49 16.36 -9.61 9.49
N LEU A 50 15.09 -9.71 9.07
CA LEU A 50 14.19 -8.55 9.01
C LEU A 50 13.98 -7.86 10.36
N ALA A 51 13.92 -8.62 11.46
CA ALA A 51 13.83 -8.07 12.81
C ALA A 51 15.08 -7.26 13.18
N GLU A 52 16.28 -7.79 12.90
CA GLU A 52 17.56 -7.13 13.16
C GLU A 52 17.73 -5.86 12.31
N ILE A 53 17.25 -5.90 11.05
CA ILE A 53 17.18 -4.73 10.18
C ILE A 53 16.23 -3.69 10.77
N ALA A 54 15.01 -4.08 11.14
CA ALA A 54 14.04 -3.16 11.71
C ALA A 54 14.54 -2.52 13.02
N GLU A 55 15.12 -3.30 13.94
CA GLU A 55 15.70 -2.77 15.19
C GLU A 55 16.81 -1.74 14.93
N ARG A 56 17.67 -1.99 13.94
CA ARG A 56 18.81 -1.12 13.64
C ARG A 56 18.43 0.12 12.86
N GLU A 57 17.55 -0.01 11.88
CA GLU A 57 17.36 1.01 10.83
C GLU A 57 16.10 1.87 11.06
N SER A 58 15.13 1.44 11.88
CA SER A 58 13.82 2.12 12.00
C SER A 58 13.92 3.58 12.41
N ALA A 59 14.81 3.93 13.34
CA ALA A 59 14.94 5.30 13.80
C ALA A 59 15.40 6.25 12.69
N GLY A 60 16.48 5.87 11.98
CA GLY A 60 17.02 6.67 10.87
C GLY A 60 16.08 6.70 9.66
N TRP A 61 15.41 5.59 9.37
CA TRP A 61 14.38 5.50 8.33
C TRP A 61 13.22 6.48 8.59
N ARG A 62 12.67 6.47 9.80
CA ARG A 62 11.57 7.37 10.21
C ARG A 62 11.98 8.83 10.15
N GLU A 63 13.15 9.17 10.69
CA GLU A 63 13.67 10.54 10.65
C GLU A 63 13.84 11.03 9.20
N ALA A 64 14.42 10.19 8.33
CA ALA A 64 14.63 10.52 6.93
C ALA A 64 13.31 10.79 6.17
N LEU A 65 12.27 10.00 6.43
CA LEU A 65 10.97 10.14 5.77
C LEU A 65 10.18 11.33 6.29
N THR A 66 10.24 11.62 7.58
CA THR A 66 9.64 12.83 8.15
C THR A 66 10.25 14.09 7.53
N LEU A 67 11.58 14.14 7.40
CA LEU A 67 12.26 15.25 6.74
C LEU A 67 11.91 15.32 5.25
N LEU A 68 11.90 14.18 4.55
CA LEU A 68 11.57 14.13 3.13
C LEU A 68 10.15 14.65 2.86
N ALA A 69 9.14 14.23 3.63
CA ALA A 69 7.76 14.68 3.46
C ALA A 69 7.60 16.19 3.66
N ALA A 70 8.33 16.75 4.64
CA ALA A 70 8.35 18.19 4.89
C ALA A 70 9.09 18.96 3.77
N ASP A 71 10.22 18.44 3.30
CA ASP A 71 11.02 19.08 2.25
C ASP A 71 10.31 19.09 0.89
N THR A 72 9.51 18.05 0.58
CA THR A 72 8.76 17.96 -0.67
C THR A 72 7.34 18.50 -0.60
N ASP A 73 6.86 18.90 0.58
CA ASP A 73 5.46 19.26 0.84
C ASP A 73 4.47 18.20 0.29
N THR A 74 4.84 16.92 0.43
CA THR A 74 4.09 15.77 -0.10
C THR A 74 3.97 14.70 0.97
N ALA A 75 2.78 14.15 1.19
CA ALA A 75 2.63 13.03 2.12
C ALA A 75 3.20 11.74 1.53
N ILE A 76 3.92 10.96 2.34
CA ILE A 76 4.59 9.73 1.91
C ILE A 76 3.94 8.54 2.60
N VAL A 77 3.35 7.65 1.81
CA VAL A 77 2.79 6.37 2.27
C VAL A 77 3.77 5.27 1.92
N VAL A 78 4.26 4.52 2.91
CA VAL A 78 5.38 3.59 2.69
C VAL A 78 5.32 2.35 3.58
N GLY A 79 5.61 1.19 2.99
CA GLY A 79 5.74 -0.07 3.73
C GLY A 79 7.04 -0.14 4.52
N GLU A 80 6.94 -0.35 5.83
CA GLU A 80 8.08 -0.47 6.73
C GLU A 80 7.86 -1.57 7.78
N PHE A 81 8.89 -1.81 8.60
CA PHE A 81 8.85 -2.83 9.63
C PHE A 81 9.19 -2.24 11.00
N ALA A 82 8.54 -2.78 12.02
CA ALA A 82 8.91 -2.56 13.42
C ALA A 82 9.17 -3.91 14.11
N VAL A 83 9.64 -3.86 15.36
CA VAL A 83 9.76 -5.04 16.22
C VAL A 83 8.94 -4.85 17.47
N SER A 84 8.12 -5.85 17.79
CA SER A 84 7.31 -5.93 18.99
C SER A 84 7.41 -7.35 19.56
N ALA A 85 7.68 -7.45 20.87
CA ALA A 85 7.80 -8.73 21.59
C ALA A 85 8.69 -9.80 20.88
N GLY A 86 9.74 -9.37 20.17
CA GLY A 86 10.65 -10.25 19.43
C GLY A 86 10.13 -10.75 18.08
N LYS A 87 8.99 -10.23 17.60
CA LYS A 87 8.44 -10.47 16.26
C LYS A 87 8.47 -9.20 15.42
N VAL A 88 8.48 -9.38 14.10
CA VAL A 88 8.34 -8.26 13.16
C VAL A 88 6.88 -7.81 13.12
N VAL A 89 6.63 -6.51 12.98
CA VAL A 89 5.32 -5.96 12.64
C VAL A 89 5.41 -5.37 11.24
N ASN A 90 4.50 -5.79 10.36
CA ASN A 90 4.42 -5.29 8.98
C ASN A 90 3.51 -4.06 8.95
N LEU A 91 4.11 -2.90 8.67
CA LEU A 91 3.47 -1.60 8.79
C LEU A 91 3.33 -0.93 7.44
N LEU A 92 2.23 -0.20 7.26
CA LEU A 92 2.08 0.83 6.25
C LEU A 92 1.99 2.17 6.99
N ALA A 93 3.07 2.93 6.89
CA ALA A 93 3.23 4.19 7.58
C ALA A 93 2.93 5.37 6.64
N VAL A 94 2.40 6.43 7.22
CA VAL A 94 2.12 7.71 6.57
C VAL A 94 2.94 8.79 7.26
N TYR A 95 3.69 9.53 6.47
CA TYR A 95 4.46 10.70 6.89
C TYR A 95 3.86 11.93 6.21
N ALA A 96 3.22 12.79 6.98
CA ALA A 96 2.62 14.02 6.47
C ALA A 96 3.64 15.19 6.49
N PRO A 97 3.49 16.20 5.62
CA PRO A 97 4.40 17.34 5.56
C PRO A 97 4.50 18.17 6.85
N ASP A 98 3.48 18.14 7.68
CA ASP A 98 3.45 18.82 8.99
C ASP A 98 4.22 18.08 10.08
N GLY A 99 4.83 16.93 9.75
CA GLY A 99 5.55 16.06 10.68
C GLY A 99 4.65 15.03 11.39
N THR A 100 3.34 15.02 11.12
CA THR A 100 2.44 13.98 11.64
C THR A 100 2.81 12.63 11.05
N ARG A 101 2.87 11.60 11.91
CA ARG A 101 3.07 10.21 11.50
C ARG A 101 1.92 9.33 11.99
N SER A 102 1.38 8.54 11.08
CA SER A 102 0.34 7.53 11.35
C SER A 102 0.79 6.18 10.80
N GLU A 103 0.26 5.08 11.31
CA GLU A 103 0.59 3.74 10.81
C GLU A 103 -0.59 2.77 10.92
N TYR A 104 -0.57 1.77 10.05
CA TYR A 104 -1.45 0.62 10.08
C TYR A 104 -0.61 -0.65 10.16
N ALA A 105 -0.90 -1.51 11.13
CA ALA A 105 -0.30 -2.84 11.23
C ALA A 105 -1.19 -3.87 10.52
N LYS A 106 -0.60 -4.64 9.61
CA LYS A 106 -1.29 -5.67 8.81
C LYS A 106 -2.10 -6.61 9.70
N ILE A 107 -3.41 -6.67 9.50
CA ILE A 107 -4.30 -7.49 10.35
C ILE A 107 -4.45 -8.92 9.81
N HIS A 108 -4.38 -9.12 8.48
CA HIS A 108 -4.43 -10.45 7.88
C HIS A 108 -3.03 -10.92 7.42
N LEU A 109 -2.41 -11.80 8.19
CA LEU A 109 -1.13 -12.41 7.86
C LEU A 109 -1.28 -13.49 6.78
N TYR A 110 -0.32 -13.59 5.87
CA TYR A 110 -0.28 -14.55 4.79
C TYR A 110 0.12 -15.95 5.29
N ASP A 111 -0.88 -16.71 5.74
CA ASP A 111 -0.73 -18.11 6.11
C ASP A 111 -1.38 -19.02 5.04
N ALA A 112 -0.71 -19.14 3.89
CA ALA A 112 -1.23 -19.87 2.74
C ALA A 112 -0.13 -20.52 1.89
N PHE A 113 -0.49 -21.57 1.14
CA PHE A 113 0.41 -22.29 0.22
C PHE A 113 1.72 -22.77 0.87
N GLY A 114 1.68 -23.13 2.15
CA GLY A 114 2.84 -23.62 2.89
C GLY A 114 3.77 -22.51 3.43
N PHE A 115 3.46 -21.25 3.19
CA PHE A 115 4.08 -20.11 3.87
C PHE A 115 3.25 -19.74 5.10
N LYS A 116 3.92 -19.38 6.20
CA LYS A 116 3.30 -18.90 7.43
C LYS A 116 3.98 -17.60 7.86
N GLU A 117 3.39 -16.48 7.47
CA GLU A 117 3.86 -15.16 7.90
C GLU A 117 3.79 -15.04 9.44
N SER A 118 2.77 -15.65 10.05
CA SER A 118 2.52 -15.63 11.50
C SER A 118 3.59 -16.26 12.40
N ASP A 119 4.50 -17.07 11.84
CA ASP A 119 5.64 -17.62 12.57
C ASP A 119 6.63 -16.51 12.96
N THR A 120 6.69 -15.42 12.19
CA THR A 120 7.69 -14.35 12.33
C THR A 120 7.10 -12.95 12.45
N VAL A 121 5.82 -12.77 12.11
CA VAL A 121 5.13 -11.49 12.10
C VAL A 121 4.00 -11.47 13.15
N GLU A 122 3.86 -10.34 13.84
CA GLU A 122 2.74 -10.03 14.71
C GLU A 122 1.65 -9.28 13.93
N ALA A 123 0.40 -9.72 14.05
CA ALA A 123 -0.74 -9.12 13.37
C ALA A 123 -1.22 -7.88 14.12
N GLY A 124 -1.70 -6.88 13.39
CA GLY A 124 -2.56 -5.84 13.95
C GLY A 124 -3.96 -6.36 14.28
N GLU A 125 -4.76 -5.52 14.93
CA GLU A 125 -6.11 -5.88 15.36
C GLU A 125 -7.22 -5.01 14.73
N ASP A 126 -6.88 -3.77 14.33
CA ASP A 126 -7.88 -2.75 13.98
C ASP A 126 -7.75 -2.24 12.54
N PRO A 127 -8.88 -2.07 11.82
CA PRO A 127 -8.93 -1.25 10.62
C PRO A 127 -8.54 0.21 10.93
N ALA A 128 -7.83 0.87 10.01
CA ALA A 128 -7.36 2.24 10.19
C ALA A 128 -7.78 3.17 9.04
N LEU A 129 -8.18 4.38 9.42
CA LEU A 129 -8.25 5.54 8.52
C LEU A 129 -7.10 6.48 8.87
N VAL A 130 -6.53 7.13 7.87
CA VAL A 130 -5.48 8.15 8.03
C VAL A 130 -5.86 9.40 7.26
N ALA A 131 -5.57 10.56 7.83
CA ALA A 131 -5.79 11.83 7.16
C ALA A 131 -4.73 12.05 6.07
N LEU A 132 -5.16 12.17 4.82
CA LEU A 132 -4.31 12.39 3.64
C LEU A 132 -5.00 13.35 2.67
N GLY A 133 -4.36 14.45 2.30
CA GLY A 133 -4.92 15.44 1.37
C GLY A 133 -6.28 16.01 1.81
N GLY A 134 -6.52 16.10 3.12
CA GLY A 134 -7.80 16.57 3.68
C GLY A 134 -8.92 15.53 3.74
N GLU A 135 -8.64 14.27 3.38
CA GLU A 135 -9.61 13.18 3.34
C GLU A 135 -9.21 12.07 4.32
N ASP A 136 -10.20 11.35 4.86
CA ASP A 136 -9.95 10.14 5.65
C ASP A 136 -9.80 8.95 4.68
N VAL A 137 -8.57 8.44 4.56
CA VAL A 137 -8.21 7.39 3.62
C VAL A 137 -8.06 6.06 4.35
N GLY A 138 -8.70 5.01 3.82
CA GLY A 138 -8.55 3.65 4.33
C GLY A 138 -7.19 3.05 3.96
N ILE A 139 -6.56 2.34 4.89
CA ILE A 139 -5.24 1.73 4.69
C ILE A 139 -5.32 0.21 4.84
N ALA A 140 -4.70 -0.52 3.91
CA ALA A 140 -4.62 -1.97 3.92
C ALA A 140 -3.30 -2.45 3.30
N ILE A 141 -2.87 -3.67 3.65
CA ILE A 141 -1.60 -4.23 3.19
C ILE A 141 -1.83 -5.58 2.50
N CYS A 142 -1.49 -5.65 1.21
CA CYS A 142 -1.28 -6.87 0.45
C CYS A 142 -2.40 -7.91 0.60
N TYR A 143 -2.24 -8.89 1.49
CA TYR A 143 -3.18 -9.98 1.72
C TYR A 143 -4.55 -9.51 2.20
N ASP A 144 -4.61 -8.36 2.87
CA ASP A 144 -5.84 -7.70 3.30
C ASP A 144 -6.86 -7.52 2.16
N ILE A 145 -6.38 -7.34 0.92
CA ILE A 145 -7.25 -7.17 -0.27
C ILE A 145 -8.17 -8.37 -0.52
N ARG A 146 -7.84 -9.55 0.03
CA ARG A 146 -8.67 -10.75 -0.08
C ARG A 146 -9.88 -10.74 0.86
N PHE A 147 -9.93 -9.81 1.81
CA PHE A 147 -10.94 -9.77 2.88
C PHE A 147 -11.89 -8.59 2.66
N PRO A 148 -12.98 -8.76 1.88
CA PRO A 148 -13.90 -7.66 1.54
C PRO A 148 -14.50 -6.97 2.76
N LYS A 149 -14.66 -7.69 3.87
CA LYS A 149 -15.16 -7.13 5.14
C LYS A 149 -14.33 -5.94 5.64
N LEU A 150 -13.02 -5.97 5.46
CA LEU A 150 -12.15 -4.85 5.84
C LEU A 150 -12.52 -3.59 5.05
N PHE A 151 -12.70 -3.69 3.74
CA PHE A 151 -13.01 -2.55 2.88
C PHE A 151 -14.43 -2.02 3.12
N ALA A 152 -15.39 -2.91 3.36
CA ALA A 152 -16.72 -2.52 3.81
C ALA A 152 -16.67 -1.75 5.14
N GLU A 153 -15.80 -2.14 6.07
CA GLU A 153 -15.61 -1.42 7.34
C GLU A 153 -14.92 -0.07 7.15
N LEU A 154 -13.89 0.03 6.31
CA LEU A 154 -13.24 1.31 5.98
C LEU A 154 -14.25 2.30 5.37
N SER A 155 -15.06 1.84 4.41
CA SER A 155 -16.13 2.64 3.79
C SER A 155 -17.19 3.09 4.80
N ARG A 156 -17.63 2.20 5.71
CA ARG A 156 -18.57 2.56 6.79
C ARG A 156 -18.04 3.62 7.74
N ARG A 157 -16.72 3.67 7.93
CA ARG A 157 -16.05 4.70 8.73
C ARG A 157 -15.91 6.03 7.99
N GLY A 158 -16.34 6.12 6.74
CA GLY A 158 -16.37 7.34 5.94
C GLY A 158 -15.31 7.42 4.84
N ALA A 159 -14.50 6.38 4.65
CA ALA A 159 -13.51 6.39 3.58
C ALA A 159 -14.18 6.39 2.20
N ARG A 160 -13.71 7.29 1.32
CA ARG A 160 -14.04 7.30 -0.11
C ARG A 160 -12.97 6.63 -0.96
N LEU A 161 -11.79 6.43 -0.38
CA LEU A 161 -10.60 5.88 -1.01
C LEU A 161 -9.93 4.91 -0.03
N ALA A 162 -9.47 3.77 -0.56
CA ALA A 162 -8.58 2.86 0.15
C ALA A 162 -7.25 2.68 -0.61
N ILE A 163 -6.14 2.78 0.10
CA ILE A 163 -4.81 2.45 -0.40
C ILE A 163 -4.46 1.03 0.01
N VAL A 164 -3.99 0.23 -0.96
CA VAL A 164 -3.50 -1.12 -0.73
C VAL A 164 -2.06 -1.22 -1.24
N SER A 165 -1.09 -1.15 -0.34
CA SER A 165 0.31 -1.38 -0.70
C SER A 165 0.65 -2.86 -0.60
N ALA A 166 1.38 -3.40 -1.57
CA ALA A 166 1.63 -4.84 -1.66
C ALA A 166 3.03 -5.21 -2.14
N SER A 167 3.57 -6.29 -1.57
CA SER A 167 4.56 -7.14 -2.19
C SER A 167 3.80 -8.41 -2.52
N TRP A 168 3.20 -8.44 -3.70
CA TRP A 168 2.34 -9.56 -4.09
C TRP A 168 3.19 -10.72 -4.61
N GLY A 169 2.96 -11.92 -4.09
CA GLY A 169 3.73 -13.09 -4.52
C GLY A 169 3.45 -13.47 -5.97
N ALA A 170 4.52 -13.68 -6.75
CA ALA A 170 4.45 -14.11 -8.15
C ALA A 170 3.98 -15.57 -8.32
N GLY A 171 3.51 -15.90 -9.52
CA GLY A 171 3.07 -17.24 -9.90
C GLY A 171 1.89 -17.21 -10.89
N PRO A 172 1.51 -18.38 -11.45
CA PRO A 172 0.40 -18.46 -12.40
C PRO A 172 -0.90 -17.89 -11.81
N GLY A 173 -1.56 -16.99 -12.52
CA GLY A 173 -2.84 -16.41 -12.10
C GLY A 173 -2.73 -15.30 -11.03
N LYS A 174 -1.50 -14.92 -10.60
CA LYS A 174 -1.32 -13.97 -9.49
C LYS A 174 -1.60 -12.53 -9.88
N VAL A 175 -1.22 -12.14 -11.10
CA VAL A 175 -1.53 -10.80 -11.66
C VAL A 175 -3.04 -10.67 -11.81
N GLU A 176 -3.69 -11.66 -12.41
CA GLU A 176 -5.14 -11.65 -12.64
C GLU A 176 -5.92 -11.60 -11.32
N GLN A 177 -5.45 -12.30 -10.28
CA GLN A 177 -6.03 -12.19 -8.94
C GLN A 177 -5.84 -10.81 -8.33
N TRP A 178 -4.65 -10.22 -8.47
CA TRP A 178 -4.35 -8.89 -7.93
C TRP A 178 -5.27 -7.83 -8.55
N GLU A 179 -5.32 -7.79 -9.89
CA GLU A 179 -6.14 -6.85 -10.63
C GLU A 179 -7.63 -7.03 -10.35
N LEU A 180 -8.10 -8.28 -10.32
CA LEU A 180 -9.48 -8.60 -9.99
C LEU A 180 -9.85 -8.15 -8.58
N LEU A 181 -9.01 -8.42 -7.59
CA LEU A 181 -9.30 -8.09 -6.20
C LEU A 181 -9.35 -6.57 -6.00
N ALA A 182 -8.42 -5.80 -6.56
CA ALA A 182 -8.43 -4.35 -6.46
C ALA A 182 -9.74 -3.74 -6.99
N ARG A 183 -10.18 -4.19 -8.18
CA ARG A 183 -11.45 -3.75 -8.77
C ARG A 183 -12.65 -4.23 -7.98
N ALA A 184 -12.63 -5.47 -7.50
CA ALA A 184 -13.71 -6.02 -6.70
C ALA A 184 -13.88 -5.23 -5.40
N ARG A 185 -12.79 -4.85 -4.71
CA ARG A 185 -12.84 -4.01 -3.51
C ARG A 185 -13.42 -2.65 -3.78
N ALA A 186 -13.12 -2.05 -4.93
CA ALA A 186 -13.70 -0.75 -5.28
C ALA A 186 -15.22 -0.84 -5.44
N VAL A 187 -15.69 -1.85 -6.18
CA VAL A 187 -17.12 -2.07 -6.45
C VAL A 187 -17.90 -2.46 -5.19
N ASP A 188 -17.38 -3.38 -4.38
CA ASP A 188 -18.13 -3.91 -3.24
C ASP A 188 -18.06 -3.05 -1.97
N SER A 189 -17.34 -1.93 -2.02
CA SER A 189 -17.26 -0.94 -0.95
C SER A 189 -17.66 0.49 -1.35
N ASN A 190 -18.04 0.73 -2.61
CA ASN A 190 -18.30 2.06 -3.18
C ASN A 190 -17.15 3.07 -2.94
N MET A 191 -15.89 2.59 -3.00
CA MET A 191 -14.70 3.43 -2.82
C MET A 191 -13.80 3.36 -4.05
N PHE A 192 -12.94 4.36 -4.23
CA PHE A 192 -11.74 4.17 -5.02
C PHE A 192 -10.80 3.17 -4.34
N VAL A 193 -10.08 2.38 -5.13
CA VAL A 193 -8.99 1.53 -4.63
C VAL A 193 -7.72 1.85 -5.40
N VAL A 194 -6.70 2.30 -4.68
CA VAL A 194 -5.35 2.57 -5.20
C VAL A 194 -4.46 1.44 -4.73
N ALA A 195 -4.14 0.52 -5.64
CA ALA A 195 -3.40 -0.69 -5.35
C ALA A 195 -1.97 -0.55 -5.88
N VAL A 196 -0.98 -0.43 -4.99
CA VAL A 196 0.43 -0.17 -5.34
C VAL A 196 1.30 -1.36 -4.96
N GLY A 197 1.85 -2.02 -5.98
CA GLY A 197 2.67 -3.22 -5.84
C GLY A 197 4.16 -2.96 -5.97
N GLN A 198 4.98 -3.81 -5.35
CA GLN A 198 6.37 -4.01 -5.73
C GLN A 198 6.42 -4.41 -7.21
N ALA A 199 7.31 -3.79 -7.98
CA ALA A 199 7.57 -4.15 -9.38
C ALA A 199 7.99 -5.63 -9.50
N ASP A 200 7.86 -6.22 -10.68
CA ASP A 200 8.37 -7.56 -10.96
C ASP A 200 9.91 -7.50 -11.13
N PRO A 201 10.69 -8.10 -10.21
CA PRO A 201 12.14 -8.09 -10.29
C PRO A 201 12.68 -8.78 -11.54
N GLN A 202 11.94 -9.71 -12.15
CA GLN A 202 12.33 -10.36 -13.40
C GLN A 202 12.22 -9.41 -14.59
N VAL A 203 11.19 -8.55 -14.59
CA VAL A 203 10.99 -7.53 -15.63
C VAL A 203 12.04 -6.42 -15.49
N SER A 204 12.27 -5.96 -14.26
CA SER A 204 13.23 -4.89 -13.97
C SER A 204 14.70 -5.35 -13.97
N GLY A 205 14.96 -6.66 -13.96
CA GLY A 205 16.31 -7.22 -13.88
C GLY A 205 17.01 -6.98 -12.53
N VAL A 206 16.24 -6.82 -11.45
CA VAL A 206 16.75 -6.55 -10.09
C VAL A 206 16.91 -7.85 -9.33
N ALA A 207 18.09 -8.06 -8.74
CA ALA A 207 18.33 -9.19 -7.86
C ALA A 207 17.66 -8.96 -6.49
N VAL A 208 16.76 -9.86 -6.12
CA VAL A 208 16.03 -9.84 -4.85
C VAL A 208 16.19 -11.18 -4.13
N PRO A 209 15.94 -11.26 -2.81
CA PRO A 209 15.94 -12.53 -2.10
C PRO A 209 15.06 -13.58 -2.81
N PRO A 210 15.54 -14.83 -2.98
CA PRO A 210 14.84 -15.85 -3.77
C PRO A 210 13.61 -16.43 -3.06
N LYS A 211 13.37 -16.04 -1.80
CA LYS A 211 12.30 -16.54 -0.95
C LYS A 211 11.53 -15.34 -0.39
N GLY A 212 10.20 -15.41 -0.46
CA GLY A 212 9.30 -14.34 -0.04
C GLY A 212 8.58 -13.72 -1.24
N PRO A 213 7.55 -12.91 -1.00
CA PRO A 213 6.91 -12.19 -2.08
C PRO A 213 7.81 -11.03 -2.51
N THR A 214 8.07 -10.94 -3.81
CA THR A 214 8.99 -9.96 -4.41
C THR A 214 8.31 -8.98 -5.35
N GLY A 215 6.97 -9.06 -5.49
CA GLY A 215 6.20 -8.25 -6.41
C GLY A 215 5.90 -8.91 -7.75
N VAL A 216 4.88 -8.37 -8.41
CA VAL A 216 4.52 -8.65 -9.81
C VAL A 216 4.34 -7.37 -10.62
N GLY A 217 4.50 -6.20 -9.99
CA GLY A 217 4.07 -4.91 -10.53
C GLY A 217 2.56 -4.81 -10.61
N HIS A 218 2.05 -4.31 -11.73
CA HIS A 218 0.63 -4.14 -12.03
C HIS A 218 -0.12 -3.31 -10.99
N SER A 219 0.52 -2.25 -10.50
CA SER A 219 -0.18 -1.22 -9.71
C SER A 219 -1.30 -0.61 -10.53
N LEU A 220 -2.43 -0.31 -9.89
CA LEU A 220 -3.61 0.22 -10.58
C LEU A 220 -4.46 1.09 -9.66
N VAL A 221 -5.31 1.92 -10.28
CA VAL A 221 -6.42 2.59 -9.60
C VAL A 221 -7.73 2.15 -10.21
N SER A 222 -8.65 1.70 -9.37
CA SER A 222 -10.03 1.41 -9.75
C SER A 222 -10.97 2.46 -9.16
N ASP A 223 -11.91 2.91 -9.98
CA ASP A 223 -13.04 3.72 -9.54
C ASP A 223 -14.08 2.87 -8.77
N PRO A 224 -15.02 3.51 -8.05
CA PRO A 224 -16.10 2.83 -7.31
C PRO A 224 -17.06 1.98 -8.17
N PHE A 225 -17.03 2.12 -9.50
CA PHE A 225 -17.80 1.30 -10.44
C PHE A 225 -16.99 0.13 -11.02
N GLY A 226 -15.71 0.01 -10.66
CA GLY A 226 -14.82 -1.06 -11.11
C GLY A 226 -14.11 -0.79 -12.43
N HIS A 227 -14.18 0.44 -12.94
CA HIS A 227 -13.36 0.88 -14.08
C HIS A 227 -11.94 1.15 -13.63
N VAL A 228 -10.99 0.72 -14.45
CA VAL A 228 -9.57 0.99 -14.22
C VAL A 228 -9.25 2.36 -14.78
N ILE A 229 -8.86 3.29 -13.90
CA ILE A 229 -8.45 4.65 -14.26
C ILE A 229 -7.01 4.61 -14.80
N VAL A 230 -6.15 3.86 -14.11
CA VAL A 230 -4.76 3.66 -14.50
C VAL A 230 -4.32 2.25 -14.14
N ALA A 231 -3.45 1.66 -14.96
CA ALA A 231 -2.81 0.38 -14.69
C ALA A 231 -1.40 0.39 -15.28
N LEU A 232 -0.44 -0.05 -14.47
CA LEU A 232 0.97 -0.16 -14.82
C LEU A 232 1.32 -1.57 -15.31
N GLY A 233 2.48 -1.67 -15.96
CA GLY A 233 3.12 -2.94 -16.31
C GLY A 233 3.82 -3.60 -15.12
N GLY A 234 4.77 -4.48 -15.40
CA GLY A 234 5.56 -5.18 -14.38
C GLY A 234 6.79 -4.38 -13.92
N GLU A 235 7.28 -3.45 -14.73
CA GLU A 235 8.50 -2.67 -14.53
C GLU A 235 8.38 -1.59 -13.44
N GLU A 236 9.51 -1.08 -12.95
CA GLU A 236 9.49 0.10 -12.10
C GLU A 236 8.91 1.32 -12.85
N ALA A 237 7.99 2.03 -12.21
CA ALA A 237 7.34 3.20 -12.79
C ALA A 237 6.79 4.13 -11.72
N LEU A 238 6.68 5.41 -12.06
CA LEU A 238 5.96 6.42 -11.28
C LEU A 238 4.86 6.95 -12.17
N GLU A 239 3.62 6.93 -11.67
CA GLU A 239 2.47 7.43 -12.40
C GLU A 239 1.64 8.37 -11.52
N ILE A 240 1.23 9.49 -12.10
CA ILE A 240 0.50 10.54 -11.39
C ILE A 240 -0.96 10.53 -11.84
N VAL A 241 -1.87 10.42 -10.88
CA VAL A 241 -3.31 10.39 -11.12
C VAL A 241 -4.01 11.45 -10.29
N ASP A 242 -4.99 12.13 -10.87
CA ASP A 242 -5.86 13.06 -10.13
C ASP A 242 -7.26 12.46 -10.02
N LEU A 243 -7.72 12.28 -8.78
CA LEU A 243 -8.99 11.65 -8.47
C LEU A 243 -10.00 12.68 -7.98
N ASP A 244 -11.18 12.67 -8.59
CA ASP A 244 -12.38 13.32 -8.04
C ASP A 244 -13.10 12.33 -7.11
N LEU A 245 -12.89 12.50 -5.80
CA LEU A 245 -13.48 11.62 -4.80
C LEU A 245 -15.00 11.78 -4.66
N GLY A 246 -15.60 12.82 -5.27
CA GLY A 246 -17.06 12.97 -5.35
C GLY A 246 -17.75 11.80 -6.05
N LEU A 247 -17.03 11.10 -6.95
CA LEU A 247 -17.56 9.90 -7.63
C LEU A 247 -17.89 8.75 -6.66
N ALA A 248 -17.23 8.68 -5.50
CA ALA A 248 -17.55 7.69 -4.47
C ALA A 248 -18.95 7.94 -3.88
N ASP A 249 -19.30 9.21 -3.65
CA ASP A 249 -20.63 9.58 -3.16
C ASP A 249 -21.71 9.28 -4.21
N GLU A 250 -21.45 9.57 -5.48
CA GLU A 250 -22.35 9.23 -6.60
C GLU A 250 -22.56 7.72 -6.70
N ALA A 251 -21.50 6.92 -6.58
CA ALA A 251 -21.58 5.46 -6.62
C ALA A 251 -22.36 4.90 -5.44
N ALA A 252 -22.17 5.46 -4.24
CA ALA A 252 -22.92 5.08 -3.05
C ALA A 252 -24.42 5.41 -3.19
N GLU A 253 -24.80 6.50 -3.87
CA GLU A 253 -26.20 6.83 -4.17
C GLU A 253 -26.80 5.91 -5.25
N ALA A 254 -26.08 5.70 -6.35
CA ALA A 254 -26.56 4.94 -7.50
C ALA A 254 -26.65 3.43 -7.22
N LEU A 255 -25.67 2.88 -6.50
CA LEU A 255 -25.55 1.46 -6.16
C LEU A 255 -25.16 1.31 -4.67
N PRO A 256 -26.09 1.53 -3.73
CA PRO A 256 -25.82 1.53 -2.28
C PRO A 256 -25.59 0.11 -1.74
N VAL A 257 -24.52 -0.57 -2.16
CA VAL A 257 -24.28 -2.00 -1.88
C VAL A 257 -24.17 -2.26 -0.38
N LEU A 258 -23.50 -1.37 0.35
CA LEU A 258 -23.32 -1.51 1.80
C LEU A 258 -24.60 -1.22 2.59
N ALA A 259 -25.40 -0.24 2.18
CA ALA A 259 -26.67 0.07 2.85
C ALA A 259 -27.75 -0.98 2.55
N ASN A 260 -27.70 -1.61 1.38
CA ASN A 260 -28.62 -2.69 1.00
C ASN A 260 -28.22 -4.06 1.56
N ALA A 261 -27.00 -4.23 2.07
CA ALA A 261 -26.49 -5.49 2.59
C ALA A 261 -27.36 -6.04 3.74
N LYS A 262 -27.80 -7.29 3.62
CA LYS A 262 -28.68 -7.95 4.62
C LYS A 262 -27.97 -8.95 5.52
N LEU A 263 -26.84 -9.50 5.08
CA LEU A 263 -26.10 -10.52 5.83
C LEU A 263 -24.95 -9.93 6.66
N GLY A 264 -24.85 -8.60 6.71
CA GLY A 264 -23.62 -7.93 7.09
C GLY A 264 -22.54 -8.13 6.01
N TYR A 265 -21.44 -7.38 6.16
CA TYR A 265 -20.17 -7.71 5.53
C TYR A 265 -19.24 -8.21 6.64
#